data_AF-A0A2V6J5H5-F1
#
_entry.id   AF-A0A2V6J5H5-F1
#
_cell.length_a   1.000
_cell.length_b   1.000
_cell.length_c   1.000
_cell.angle_alpha   90.00
_cell.angle_beta   90.00
_cell.angle_gamma   90.00
#
_symmetry.space_group_name_H-M   'P 1'
#
loop_
_entity.id
_entity.type
_entity.pdbx_description
1 polymer ?
#
loop_
_entity_poly.entity_id
_entity_poly.type
_entity_poly.pdbx_seq_one_letter_code
_entity_poly.pdbx_strand_id
1 'polypeptide(L)'
;MPSNQLIVLPSSPAASESYSAADEEIGQAISLAQENLLRQQKPDGHWCGELLVDSTLCSDYVVFMHWCGEVDAHLQRRCVRHILKRQLPDGGWNIYHGGPSEINASVKAYFALKLAGCSVDAPFMQEARAT
;
A
#
# COMPACT_ATOMS: atom_id res chain seq x y z
N MET A 1 5.93 -17.86 -29.62
CA MET A 1 7.04 -17.89 -28.65
C MET A 1 6.81 -16.78 -27.65
N PRO A 2 6.49 -17.05 -26.36
CA PRO A 2 6.31 -15.97 -25.41
C PRO A 2 7.69 -15.40 -25.02
N SER A 3 7.79 -14.09 -25.10
CA SER A 3 9.00 -13.30 -24.84
C SER A 3 9.36 -13.37 -23.36
N ASN A 4 10.60 -13.76 -23.07
CA ASN A 4 11.15 -13.88 -21.73
C ASN A 4 11.52 -12.48 -21.21
N GLN A 5 10.53 -11.66 -20.82
CA GLN A 5 10.78 -10.39 -20.14
C GLN A 5 11.16 -10.64 -18.68
N LEU A 6 12.41 -11.06 -18.47
CA LEU A 6 13.02 -11.03 -17.15
C LEU A 6 13.24 -9.57 -16.76
N ILE A 7 12.76 -9.17 -15.58
CA ILE A 7 13.07 -7.88 -14.97
C ILE A 7 14.57 -7.86 -14.70
N VAL A 8 15.32 -7.11 -15.50
CA VAL A 8 16.75 -6.85 -15.23
C VAL A 8 16.81 -5.88 -14.06
N LEU A 9 17.16 -6.38 -12.89
CA LEU A 9 17.50 -5.53 -11.76
C LEU A 9 18.78 -4.76 -12.11
N PRO A 10 18.86 -3.45 -11.84
CA PRO A 10 20.09 -2.71 -12.04
C PRO A 10 21.19 -3.35 -11.20
N SER A 11 22.30 -3.71 -11.84
CA SER A 11 23.51 -4.15 -11.17
C SER A 11 23.93 -3.07 -10.17
N SER A 12 24.29 -3.47 -8.95
CA SER A 12 24.94 -2.55 -8.00
C SER A 12 26.11 -1.86 -8.72
N PRO A 13 26.26 -0.52 -8.63
CA PRO A 13 27.43 0.14 -9.19
C PRO A 13 28.69 -0.53 -8.63
N ALA A 14 29.70 -0.69 -9.49
CA ALA A 14 30.97 -1.29 -9.13
C ALA A 14 31.54 -0.58 -7.89
N ALA A 15 31.83 -1.38 -6.85
CA ALA A 15 32.39 -1.05 -5.55
C ALA A 15 32.59 0.46 -5.26
N SER A 16 31.65 1.03 -4.52
CA SER A 16 31.79 2.30 -3.82
C SER A 16 32.98 2.27 -2.86
N GLU A 17 33.61 3.42 -2.64
CA GLU A 17 34.65 3.65 -1.63
C GLU A 17 34.34 2.90 -0.32
N SER A 18 35.33 2.18 0.20
CA SER A 18 35.21 1.48 1.48
C SER A 18 35.16 2.50 2.62
N TYR A 19 33.99 2.63 3.25
CA TYR A 19 33.82 3.44 4.45
C TYR A 19 34.67 2.90 5.61
N SER A 20 35.36 3.81 6.30
CA SER A 20 36.10 3.46 7.52
C SER A 20 35.11 3.14 8.65
N ALA A 21 35.41 2.13 9.45
CA ALA A 21 34.64 1.87 10.68
C ALA A 21 34.72 3.02 11.71
N ALA A 22 35.68 3.93 11.54
CA ALA A 22 35.87 5.12 12.36
C ALA A 22 35.32 6.40 11.71
N ASP A 23 34.46 6.28 10.69
CA ASP A 23 33.82 7.41 10.06
C ASP A 23 32.90 8.15 11.06
N GLU A 24 33.24 9.39 11.38
CA GLU A 24 32.54 10.20 12.38
C GLU A 24 31.11 10.56 11.94
N GLU A 25 30.88 10.77 10.64
CA GLU A 25 29.55 11.08 10.11
C GLU A 25 28.62 9.88 10.25
N ILE A 26 29.13 8.68 9.94
CA ILE A 26 28.40 7.42 10.15
C ILE A 26 28.10 7.22 11.64
N GLY A 27 29.09 7.43 12.52
CA GLY A 27 28.92 7.32 13.96
C GLY A 27 27.85 8.28 14.51
N GLN A 28 27.83 9.52 14.02
CA GLN A 28 26.82 10.50 14.37
C GLN A 28 25.43 10.10 13.87
N ALA A 29 25.31 9.63 12.62
CA ALA A 29 24.04 9.18 12.05
C ALA A 29 23.44 8.00 12.83
N ILE A 30 24.27 7.04 13.25
CA ILE A 30 23.85 5.90 14.10
C ILE A 30 23.32 6.40 15.43
N SER A 31 24.03 7.32 16.09
CA SER A 31 23.64 7.86 17.40
C SER A 31 22.27 8.57 17.32
N LEU A 32 22.08 9.41 16.30
CA LEU A 32 20.80 10.10 16.06
C LEU A 32 19.66 9.13 15.75
N ALA A 33 19.91 8.08 14.97
CA ALA A 33 18.91 7.06 14.67
C ALA A 33 18.49 6.27 15.92
N GLN A 34 19.45 5.89 16.77
CA GLN A 34 19.19 5.22 18.04
C GLN A 34 18.37 6.09 18.99
N GLU A 35 18.75 7.35 19.18
CA GLU A 35 18.00 8.31 19.98
C GLU A 35 16.57 8.48 19.45
N ASN A 36 16.40 8.55 18.13
CA ASN A 36 15.07 8.66 17.54
C ASN A 36 14.20 7.42 17.75
N LEU A 37 14.77 6.22 17.62
CA LEU A 37 14.04 4.98 17.87
C LEU A 37 13.68 4.85 19.35
N LEU A 38 14.62 5.07 20.27
CA LEU A 38 14.37 4.96 21.70
C LEU A 38 13.32 5.98 22.18
N ARG A 39 13.29 7.20 21.61
CA ARG A 39 12.22 8.18 21.91
C ARG A 39 10.81 7.74 21.48
N GLN A 40 10.69 6.83 20.51
CA GLN A 40 9.41 6.31 20.03
C GLN A 40 8.93 5.07 20.79
N GLN A 41 9.79 4.48 21.62
CA GLN A 41 9.45 3.29 22.41
C GLN A 41 8.34 3.61 23.42
N LYS A 42 7.37 2.70 23.55
CA LYS A 42 6.30 2.81 24.54
C LYS A 42 6.79 2.43 25.94
N PRO A 43 6.09 2.83 27.02
CA PRO A 43 6.54 2.57 28.40
C PRO A 43 6.76 1.11 28.77
N ASP A 44 6.12 0.18 28.08
CA ASP A 44 6.24 -1.28 28.22
C ASP A 44 7.31 -1.88 27.29
N GLY A 45 8.05 -1.06 26.55
CA GLY A 45 9.21 -1.45 25.76
C GLY A 45 8.95 -1.79 24.30
N HIS A 46 7.71 -1.77 23.81
CA HIS A 46 7.42 -2.05 22.40
C HIS A 46 7.52 -0.80 21.51
N TRP A 47 7.60 -1.02 20.19
CA TRP A 47 7.44 0.00 19.17
C TRP A 47 6.16 -0.23 18.40
N CYS A 48 5.45 0.85 18.08
CA CYS A 48 4.24 0.82 17.27
C CYS A 48 4.42 1.79 16.09
N GLY A 49 4.47 1.23 14.88
CA GLY A 49 4.54 1.97 13.63
C GLY A 49 3.32 1.68 12.75
N GLU A 50 3.09 2.51 11.74
CA GLU A 50 2.04 2.27 10.76
C GLU A 50 2.43 1.11 9.84
N LEU A 51 1.56 0.10 9.77
CA LEU A 51 1.68 -0.97 8.77
C LEU A 51 0.95 -0.55 7.50
N LEU A 52 1.70 -0.01 6.54
CA LEU A 52 1.17 0.36 5.23
C LEU A 52 0.96 -0.89 4.38
N VAL A 53 -0.28 -1.10 3.94
CA VAL A 53 -0.69 -2.17 3.02
C VAL A 53 -1.47 -1.59 1.84
N ASP A 54 -1.78 -2.46 0.88
CA ASP A 54 -2.64 -2.13 -0.26
C ASP A 54 -4.09 -1.81 0.14
N SER A 55 -4.94 -1.57 -0.85
CA SER A 55 -6.35 -1.24 -0.61
C SER A 55 -7.23 -2.45 -0.22
N THR A 56 -6.71 -3.68 -0.32
CA THR A 56 -7.52 -4.90 -0.23
C THR A 56 -8.12 -5.10 1.15
N LEU A 57 -7.43 -4.71 2.23
CA LEU A 57 -7.98 -4.80 3.58
C LEU A 57 -9.24 -3.95 3.75
N CYS A 58 -9.26 -2.73 3.18
CA CYS A 58 -10.47 -1.90 3.18
C CYS A 58 -11.58 -2.50 2.31
N SER A 59 -11.23 -3.06 1.15
CA SER A 59 -12.18 -3.72 0.25
C SER A 59 -12.83 -4.93 0.92
N ASP A 60 -12.02 -5.82 1.50
CA ASP A 60 -12.46 -7.03 2.17
C ASP A 60 -13.33 -6.69 3.40
N TYR A 61 -12.99 -5.63 4.14
CA TYR A 61 -13.80 -5.20 5.28
C TYR A 61 -15.17 -4.64 4.89
N VAL A 62 -15.26 -3.90 3.78
CA VAL A 62 -16.56 -3.48 3.23
C VAL A 62 -17.39 -4.71 2.83
N VAL A 63 -16.80 -5.65 2.10
CA VAL A 63 -17.49 -6.89 1.71
C VAL A 63 -17.95 -7.67 2.94
N PHE A 64 -17.12 -7.76 3.97
CA PHE A 64 -17.43 -8.45 5.22
C PHE A 64 -18.61 -7.82 5.97
N MET A 65 -18.63 -6.49 6.13
CA MET A 65 -19.76 -5.80 6.77
C MET A 65 -21.09 -6.06 6.04
N HIS A 66 -21.06 -6.02 4.70
CA HIS A 66 -22.24 -6.33 3.87
C HIS A 66 -22.66 -7.79 4.00
N TRP A 67 -21.69 -8.71 4.04
CA TRP A 67 -21.95 -10.14 4.26
C TRP A 67 -22.64 -10.40 5.61
N CYS A 68 -22.20 -9.73 6.67
CA CYS A 68 -22.78 -9.84 8.00
C CYS A 68 -24.15 -9.13 8.13
N GLY A 69 -24.53 -8.28 7.17
CA GLY A 69 -25.72 -7.43 7.28
C GLY A 69 -25.57 -6.29 8.29
N GLU A 70 -24.35 -6.00 8.74
CA GLU A 70 -24.03 -5.04 9.80
C GLU A 70 -23.10 -3.95 9.24
N VAL A 71 -23.65 -3.04 8.44
CA VAL A 71 -22.88 -1.99 7.78
C VAL A 71 -22.70 -0.77 8.71
N ASP A 72 -21.47 -0.55 9.18
CA ASP A 72 -21.09 0.74 9.77
C ASP A 72 -20.85 1.77 8.65
N ALA A 73 -21.78 2.71 8.52
CA ALA A 73 -21.74 3.75 7.51
C ALA A 73 -20.53 4.70 7.64
N HIS A 74 -20.03 4.96 8.86
CA HIS A 74 -18.87 5.82 9.06
C HIS A 74 -17.59 5.09 8.63
N LEU A 75 -17.43 3.84 9.03
CA LEU A 75 -16.29 3.01 8.65
C LEU A 75 -16.28 2.73 7.14
N GLN A 76 -17.42 2.38 6.55
CA GLN A 76 -17.55 2.19 5.10
C GLN A 76 -17.10 3.44 4.34
N ARG A 77 -17.52 4.65 4.75
CA ARG A 77 -17.08 5.89 4.09
C ARG A 77 -15.55 6.07 4.15
N ARG A 78 -14.92 5.70 5.26
CA ARG A 78 -13.45 5.75 5.40
C ARG A 78 -12.75 4.74 4.48
N CYS A 79 -13.26 3.51 4.41
CA CYS A 79 -12.76 2.46 3.51
C CYS A 79 -12.90 2.87 2.05
N VAL A 80 -14.07 3.35 1.63
CA VAL A 80 -14.32 3.84 0.26
C VAL A 80 -13.33 4.95 -0.11
N ARG A 81 -13.13 5.95 0.75
CA ARG A 81 -12.15 7.01 0.52
C ARG A 81 -10.73 6.47 0.39
N HIS A 82 -10.38 5.47 1.20
CA HIS A 82 -9.06 4.83 1.16
C HIS A 82 -8.83 4.06 -0.14
N ILE A 83 -9.84 3.33 -0.61
CA ILE A 83 -9.82 2.58 -1.89
C ILE A 83 -9.67 3.56 -3.05
N LEU A 84 -10.53 4.59 -3.14
CA LEU A 84 -10.51 5.58 -4.24
C LEU A 84 -9.18 6.34 -4.32
N LYS A 85 -8.55 6.67 -3.19
CA LYS A 85 -7.25 7.36 -3.16
C LYS A 85 -6.12 6.53 -3.80
N ARG A 86 -6.28 5.22 -3.93
CA ARG A 86 -5.25 4.28 -4.39
C ARG A 86 -5.50 3.73 -5.79
N GLN A 87 -6.55 4.18 -6.46
CA GLN A 87 -6.76 3.80 -7.86
C GLN A 87 -5.62 4.35 -8.72
N LEU A 88 -5.13 3.51 -9.62
CA LEU A 88 -4.05 3.85 -10.54
C LEU A 88 -4.58 4.56 -11.79
N PRO A 89 -3.72 5.24 -12.56
CA PRO A 89 -4.14 5.94 -13.78
C PRO A 89 -4.77 5.05 -14.86
N ASP A 90 -4.51 3.74 -14.84
CA ASP A 90 -5.11 2.75 -15.74
C ASP A 90 -6.49 2.25 -15.24
N GLY A 91 -6.94 2.70 -14.07
CA GLY A 91 -8.21 2.34 -13.45
C GLY A 91 -8.13 1.22 -12.41
N GLY A 92 -7.04 0.47 -12.33
CA GLY A 92 -6.92 -0.66 -11.41
C GLY A 92 -6.28 -0.29 -10.05
N TRP A 93 -5.91 -1.33 -9.29
CA TRP A 93 -5.24 -1.23 -8.00
C TRP A 93 -4.05 -2.18 -7.91
N ASN A 94 -2.98 -1.77 -7.23
CA ASN A 94 -1.79 -2.58 -6.99
C ASN A 94 -1.75 -3.17 -5.56
N ILE A 95 -0.84 -4.12 -5.36
CA ILE A 95 -0.58 -4.78 -4.06
C ILE A 95 0.70 -4.28 -3.37
N TYR A 96 1.47 -3.41 -4.00
CA TYR A 96 2.63 -2.74 -3.41
C TYR A 96 2.83 -1.35 -4.03
N HIS A 97 3.50 -0.46 -3.29
CA HIS A 97 3.70 0.92 -3.72
C HIS A 97 4.48 1.02 -5.05
N GLY A 98 3.90 1.71 -6.03
CA GLY A 98 4.48 1.88 -7.36
C GLY A 98 4.38 0.65 -8.28
N GLY A 99 3.68 -0.40 -7.86
CA GLY A 99 3.41 -1.57 -8.70
C GLY A 99 2.31 -1.32 -9.76
N PRO A 100 2.22 -2.19 -10.78
CA PRO A 100 1.13 -2.15 -11.76
C PRO A 100 -0.18 -2.63 -11.14
N SER A 101 -1.28 -2.39 -11.85
CA SER A 101 -2.58 -2.97 -11.50
C SER A 101 -2.52 -4.49 -11.42
N GLU A 102 -3.16 -5.04 -10.40
CA GLU A 102 -3.24 -6.46 -10.10
C GLU A 102 -4.72 -6.86 -10.02
N ILE A 103 -5.05 -8.03 -10.59
CA ILE A 103 -6.44 -8.43 -10.83
C ILE A 103 -7.21 -8.71 -9.53
N ASN A 104 -6.59 -9.36 -8.54
CA ASN A 104 -7.24 -9.63 -7.27
C ASN A 104 -7.57 -8.33 -6.53
N ALA A 105 -6.61 -7.41 -6.45
CA ALA A 105 -6.82 -6.11 -5.82
C ALA A 105 -7.90 -5.30 -6.53
N SER A 106 -7.87 -5.27 -7.86
CA SER A 106 -8.82 -4.48 -8.67
C SER A 106 -10.26 -5.00 -8.57
N VAL A 107 -10.46 -6.32 -8.65
CA VAL A 107 -11.80 -6.92 -8.52
C VAL A 107 -12.38 -6.66 -7.12
N LYS A 108 -11.57 -6.82 -6.07
CA LYS A 108 -12.00 -6.55 -4.70
C LYS A 108 -12.40 -5.09 -4.50
N ALA A 109 -11.56 -4.16 -4.97
CA ALA A 109 -11.83 -2.73 -4.88
C ALA A 109 -13.13 -2.36 -5.63
N TYR A 110 -13.28 -2.80 -6.88
CA TYR A 110 -14.47 -2.54 -7.67
C TYR A 110 -15.73 -3.07 -7.00
N PHE A 111 -15.69 -4.31 -6.51
CA PHE A 111 -16.84 -4.93 -5.86
C PHE A 111 -17.21 -4.23 -4.55
N ALA A 112 -16.23 -3.88 -3.72
CA ALA A 112 -16.44 -3.13 -2.49
C ALA A 112 -17.07 -1.74 -2.76
N LEU A 113 -16.59 -1.02 -3.78
CA LEU A 113 -17.17 0.27 -4.17
C LEU A 113 -18.62 0.12 -4.64
N LYS A 114 -18.93 -0.93 -5.41
CA LYS A 114 -20.29 -1.24 -5.85
C LYS A 114 -21.22 -1.53 -4.67
N LEU A 115 -20.79 -2.35 -3.72
CA LEU A 115 -21.55 -2.63 -2.48
C LEU A 115 -21.78 -1.35 -1.66
N ALA A 116 -20.79 -0.46 -1.61
CA ALA A 116 -20.90 0.81 -0.92
C ALA A 116 -21.82 1.84 -1.62
N GLY A 117 -22.40 1.49 -2.78
CA GLY A 117 -23.37 2.31 -3.50
C GLY A 117 -22.77 3.22 -4.57
N CYS A 118 -21.48 3.06 -4.93
CA CYS A 118 -20.92 3.80 -6.07
C CYS A 118 -21.61 3.36 -7.37
N SER A 119 -22.09 4.33 -8.16
CA SER A 119 -22.69 4.05 -9.46
C SER A 119 -21.67 3.41 -10.39
N VAL A 120 -22.08 2.35 -11.08
CA VAL A 120 -21.26 1.66 -12.09
C VAL A 120 -20.94 2.51 -13.31
N ASP A 121 -21.63 3.66 -13.46
CA ASP A 121 -21.43 4.64 -14.51
C ASP A 121 -20.53 5.80 -14.09
N ALA A 122 -20.08 5.83 -12.82
CA ALA A 122 -19.10 6.81 -12.39
C ALA A 122 -17.77 6.61 -13.16
N PRO A 123 -17.06 7.69 -13.55
CA PRO A 123 -15.84 7.58 -14.37
C PRO A 123 -14.82 6.58 -13.82
N PHE A 124 -14.52 6.67 -12.51
CA PHE A 124 -13.59 5.76 -11.83
C PHE A 124 -14.06 4.28 -11.84
N MET A 125 -15.37 4.02 -11.88
CA MET A 125 -15.91 2.66 -12.01
C MET A 125 -15.83 2.16 -13.45
N GLN A 126 -15.99 3.04 -14.43
CA GLN A 126 -15.84 2.69 -15.84
C GLN A 126 -14.39 2.36 -16.18
N GLU A 127 -13.45 3.19 -15.71
CA GLU A 127 -12.01 2.97 -15.82
C GLU A 127 -11.61 1.63 -15.23
N ALA A 128 -11.98 1.37 -13.96
CA ALA A 128 -11.69 0.10 -13.27
C ALA A 128 -12.21 -1.16 -13.97
N ARG A 129 -13.30 -1.06 -14.73
CA ARG A 129 -13.88 -2.19 -15.47
C ARG A 129 -13.22 -2.41 -16.83
N ALA A 130 -12.57 -1.38 -17.36
CA ALA A 130 -11.87 -1.42 -18.64
C ALA A 130 -10.39 -1.81 -18.49
N THR A 131 -9.86 -1.78 -17.26
CA THR A 131 -8.49 -2.21 -16.91
C THR A 131 -8.25 -3.69 -17.15
#